data_AF-A0A5S9ML92-F1
#
_entry.id   AF-A0A5S9ML92-F1
#
_cell.length_a   1.000
_cell.length_b   1.000
_cell.length_c   1.000
_cell.angle_alpha   90.00
_cell.angle_beta   90.00
_cell.angle_gamma   90.00
#
_symmetry.space_group_name_H-M   'P 1'
#
loop_
_entity.id
_entity.type
_entity.pdbx_description
1 polymer ?
#
loop_
_entity_poly.entity_id
_entity_poly.type
_entity_poly.pdbx_seq_one_letter_code
_entity_poly.pdbx_strand_id
1 'polypeptide(L)'
;MFLKRQAIDLNLSEKNQRIFHFMIESIDSNGYLNEPIDAMAAVLEVPAEEVEAVLHQLQSLEPAGIGARSLQECILIQLRRKKERWYEAELIIEEHFFLFCQKGLEGNCGQNRCFNENTPGGTR
;
A
#
# COMPACT_ATOMS: atom_id res chain seq x y z
N MET A 1 -0.89 19.84 2.55
CA MET A 1 -0.70 18.71 1.61
C MET A 1 0.79 18.36 1.54
N PHE A 2 1.29 17.56 2.50
CA PHE A 2 2.72 17.17 2.60
C PHE A 2 3.19 16.32 1.41
N LEU A 3 2.29 15.52 0.82
CA LEU A 3 2.58 14.63 -0.30
C LEU A 3 2.66 15.37 -1.65
N LYS A 4 1.76 16.34 -1.87
CA LYS A 4 1.81 17.19 -3.08
C LYS A 4 3.13 17.97 -3.16
N ARG A 5 3.77 18.28 -2.03
CA ARG A 5 5.08 18.94 -2.00
C ARG A 5 6.22 17.99 -2.42
N GLN A 6 6.15 16.72 -2.05
CA GLN A 6 7.16 15.72 -2.44
C GLN A 6 7.04 15.28 -3.91
N ALA A 7 5.83 15.37 -4.47
CA ALA A 7 5.59 15.15 -5.91
C ALA A 7 6.43 16.06 -6.82
N ILE A 8 6.73 17.28 -6.34
CA ILE A 8 7.46 18.31 -7.07
C ILE A 8 8.91 17.84 -7.34
N ASP A 9 9.48 17.01 -6.46
CA ASP A 9 10.87 16.56 -6.57
C ASP A 9 11.04 15.36 -7.53
N LEU A 10 9.95 14.71 -7.96
CA LEU A 10 9.98 13.49 -8.77
C LEU A 10 10.08 13.72 -10.29
N ASN A 11 10.06 14.98 -10.77
CA ASN A 11 10.13 15.36 -12.19
C ASN A 11 9.25 14.48 -13.12
N LEU A 12 8.01 14.27 -12.73
CA LEU A 12 7.05 13.41 -13.43
C LEU A 12 6.59 14.04 -14.75
N SER A 13 6.35 13.21 -15.78
CA SER A 13 5.66 13.64 -17.00
C SER A 13 4.24 14.11 -16.68
N GLU A 14 3.63 14.95 -17.53
CA GLU A 14 2.26 15.44 -17.28
C GLU A 14 1.25 14.30 -17.06
N LYS A 15 1.42 13.19 -17.78
CA LYS A 15 0.60 11.98 -17.59
C LYS A 15 0.82 11.36 -16.21
N ASN A 16 2.08 11.18 -15.80
CA ASN A 16 2.39 10.61 -14.48
C ASN A 16 1.94 11.53 -13.34
N GLN A 17 1.98 12.85 -13.53
CA GLN A 17 1.43 13.82 -12.57
C GLN A 17 -0.08 13.63 -12.40
N ARG A 18 -0.83 13.44 -13.50
CA ARG A 18 -2.27 13.16 -13.44
C ARG A 18 -2.56 11.89 -12.64
N ILE A 19 -1.86 10.80 -12.94
CA ILE A 19 -1.98 9.54 -12.20
C ILE A 19 -1.67 9.77 -10.72
N PHE A 20 -0.55 10.41 -10.42
CA PHE A 20 -0.08 10.66 -9.06
C PHE A 20 -1.06 11.52 -8.25
N HIS A 21 -1.64 12.56 -8.85
CA HIS A 21 -2.68 13.38 -8.21
C HIS A 21 -3.93 12.57 -7.91
N PHE A 22 -4.38 11.75 -8.86
CA PHE A 22 -5.51 10.86 -8.65
C PHE A 22 -5.25 9.88 -7.49
N MET A 23 -4.03 9.34 -7.39
CA MET A 23 -3.65 8.45 -6.27
C MET A 23 -3.75 9.18 -4.92
N ILE A 24 -3.19 10.39 -4.81
CA ILE A 24 -3.24 11.16 -3.56
C ILE A 24 -4.68 11.41 -3.11
N GLU A 25 -5.58 11.66 -4.06
CA GLU A 25 -6.99 11.89 -3.78
C GLU A 25 -7.75 10.60 -3.43
N SER A 26 -7.21 9.46 -3.84
CA SER A 26 -7.75 8.12 -3.55
C SER A 26 -7.19 7.52 -2.24
N ILE A 27 -6.17 8.13 -1.63
CA ILE A 27 -5.64 7.72 -0.33
C ILE A 27 -6.66 8.03 0.77
N ASP A 28 -6.95 7.05 1.62
CA ASP A 28 -7.85 7.22 2.75
C ASP A 28 -7.20 7.97 3.94
N SER A 29 -7.97 8.20 5.01
CA SER A 29 -7.49 8.89 6.21
C SER A 29 -6.37 8.15 6.95
N ASN A 30 -6.20 6.86 6.69
CA ASN A 30 -5.16 6.02 7.30
C ASN A 30 -3.90 5.91 6.42
N GLY A 31 -3.92 6.49 5.21
CA GLY A 31 -2.80 6.46 4.28
C GLY A 31 -2.80 5.28 3.31
N TYR A 32 -3.88 4.49 3.25
CA TYR A 32 -3.99 3.33 2.35
C TYR A 32 -4.63 3.69 1.01
N LEU A 33 -4.16 3.05 -0.05
CA LEU A 33 -4.78 3.11 -1.38
C LEU A 33 -5.65 1.86 -1.56
N ASN A 34 -6.96 2.03 -1.39
CA ASN A 34 -7.92 0.92 -1.49
C ASN A 34 -8.46 0.74 -2.92
N GLU A 35 -8.23 1.71 -3.81
CA GLU A 35 -8.72 1.67 -5.19
C GLU A 35 -7.88 0.67 -6.03
N PRO A 36 -8.52 -0.27 -6.77
CA PRO A 36 -7.80 -1.20 -7.64
C PRO A 36 -7.10 -0.48 -8.79
N ILE A 37 -5.89 -0.93 -9.14
CA ILE A 37 -5.09 -0.37 -10.25
C ILE A 37 -5.87 -0.34 -11.55
N ASP A 38 -6.58 -1.42 -11.88
CA ASP A 38 -7.37 -1.52 -13.12
C ASP A 38 -8.50 -0.49 -13.17
N ALA A 39 -9.12 -0.17 -12.02
CA ALA A 39 -10.16 0.84 -11.93
C ALA A 39 -9.59 2.25 -12.16
N MET A 40 -8.43 2.55 -11.54
CA MET A 40 -7.72 3.82 -11.75
C MET A 40 -7.27 3.98 -13.20
N ALA A 41 -6.74 2.91 -13.80
CA ALA A 41 -6.31 2.85 -15.19
C ALA A 41 -7.46 3.13 -16.16
N ALA A 42 -8.63 2.53 -15.90
CA ALA A 42 -9.83 2.77 -16.68
C ALA A 42 -10.33 4.22 -16.57
N VAL A 43 -10.33 4.81 -15.37
CA VAL A 43 -10.77 6.20 -15.15
C VAL A 43 -9.82 7.21 -15.81
N LEU A 44 -8.51 6.93 -15.80
CA LEU A 44 -7.48 7.82 -16.32
C LEU A 44 -7.19 7.60 -17.81
N GLU A 45 -7.78 6.56 -18.42
CA GLU A 45 -7.54 6.12 -19.80
C GLU A 45 -6.04 5.85 -20.08
N VAL A 46 -5.37 5.19 -19.15
CA VAL A 46 -3.94 4.82 -19.24
C VAL A 46 -3.75 3.32 -19.02
N PRO A 47 -2.64 2.73 -19.49
CA PRO A 47 -2.29 1.35 -19.17
C PRO A 47 -2.10 1.13 -17.66
N ALA A 48 -2.56 -0.01 -17.15
CA ALA A 48 -2.38 -0.40 -15.74
C ALA A 48 -0.91 -0.38 -15.30
N GLU A 49 0.00 -0.80 -16.18
CA GLU A 49 1.45 -0.80 -15.96
C GLU A 49 1.99 0.60 -15.60
N GLU A 50 1.42 1.66 -16.19
CA GLU A 50 1.83 3.03 -15.89
C GLU A 50 1.33 3.48 -14.52
N VAL A 51 0.13 3.04 -14.15
CA VAL A 51 -0.44 3.28 -12.81
C VAL A 51 0.41 2.56 -11.76
N GLU A 52 0.82 1.31 -12.00
CA GLU A 52 1.73 0.59 -11.10
C GLU A 52 3.09 1.29 -10.96
N ALA A 53 3.67 1.75 -12.08
CA ALA A 53 4.94 2.48 -12.05
C ALA A 53 4.87 3.74 -11.18
N VAL A 54 3.76 4.50 -11.29
CA VAL A 54 3.52 5.69 -10.46
C VAL A 54 3.22 5.32 -9.01
N LEU A 55 2.52 4.20 -8.77
CA LEU A 55 2.30 3.70 -7.41
C LEU A 55 3.63 3.39 -6.71
N HIS A 56 4.57 2.73 -7.40
CA HIS A 56 5.88 2.46 -6.82
C HIS A 56 6.65 3.74 -6.45
N GLN A 57 6.52 4.79 -7.27
CA GLN A 57 7.10 6.09 -6.97
C GLN A 57 6.41 6.75 -5.77
N LEU A 58 5.07 6.70 -5.70
CA LEU A 58 4.31 7.19 -4.55
C LEU A 58 4.69 6.45 -3.25
N GLN A 59 4.78 5.13 -3.30
CA GLN A 59 5.19 4.28 -2.19
C GLN A 59 6.68 4.43 -1.83
N SER A 60 7.45 5.22 -2.59
CA SER A 60 8.82 5.64 -2.25
C SER A 60 8.90 6.98 -1.49
N LEU A 61 7.77 7.68 -1.32
CA LEU A 61 7.69 8.95 -0.60
C LEU A 61 7.51 8.81 0.91
N GLU A 62 7.76 9.89 1.66
CA GLU A 62 7.54 9.92 3.11
C GLU A 62 6.10 10.33 3.46
N PRO A 63 5.48 9.71 4.47
CA PRO A 63 6.00 8.67 5.36
C PRO A 63 6.08 7.28 4.71
N ALA A 64 7.10 6.50 5.10
CA ALA A 64 7.23 5.10 4.69
C ALA A 64 5.95 4.27 4.96
N GLY A 65 5.40 3.67 3.91
CA GLY A 65 4.17 2.88 3.96
C GLY A 65 2.93 3.60 3.41
N ILE A 66 3.06 4.86 2.99
CA ILE A 66 1.94 5.56 2.35
C ILE A 66 1.62 4.98 0.96
N GLY A 67 0.33 4.87 0.65
CA GLY A 67 -0.13 4.25 -0.60
C GLY A 67 0.00 2.73 -0.60
N ALA A 68 0.21 2.10 0.56
CA ALA A 68 0.07 0.65 0.69
C ALA A 68 -1.40 0.24 0.48
N ARG A 69 -1.64 -0.96 -0.05
CA ARG A 69 -2.99 -1.53 -0.22
C ARG A 69 -3.41 -2.41 0.95
N SER A 70 -2.48 -2.69 1.86
CA SER A 70 -2.72 -3.47 3.08
C SER A 70 -1.70 -3.13 4.17
N LEU A 71 -1.99 -3.52 5.41
CA LEU A 71 -1.05 -3.43 6.52
C LEU A 71 0.23 -4.27 6.27
N GLN A 72 0.08 -5.44 5.65
CA GLN A 72 1.21 -6.30 5.27
C GLN A 72 2.14 -5.56 4.30
N GLU A 73 1.59 -4.97 3.24
CA GLU A 73 2.35 -4.18 2.27
C GLU A 73 3.00 -2.95 2.91
N CYS A 74 2.30 -2.27 3.83
CA CYS A 74 2.83 -1.14 4.59
C CYS A 74 4.09 -1.54 5.39
N ILE A 75 4.03 -2.66 6.13
CA ILE A 75 5.16 -3.16 6.90
C ILE A 75 6.32 -3.56 5.98
N LEU A 76 6.04 -4.22 4.85
CA LEU A 76 7.07 -4.58 3.88
C LEU A 76 7.76 -3.35 3.28
N ILE A 77 7.01 -2.30 2.94
CA ILE A 77 7.59 -1.03 2.47
C ILE A 77 8.50 -0.43 3.54
N GLN A 78 8.08 -0.44 4.80
CA GLN A 78 8.86 0.09 5.92
C GLN A 78 10.14 -0.72 6.18
N LEU A 79 10.07 -2.05 6.11
CA LEU A 79 11.23 -2.93 6.29
C LEU A 79 12.24 -2.76 5.16
N ARG A 80 11.77 -2.75 3.91
CA ARG A 80 12.63 -2.61 2.72
C ARG A 80 13.34 -1.25 2.64
N ARG A 81 12.81 -0.22 3.31
CA ARG A 81 13.45 1.10 3.42
C ARG A 81 14.53 1.20 4.50
N LYS A 82 14.62 0.25 5.43
CA LYS A 82 15.67 0.28 6.46
C LYS A 82 17.03 0.00 5.81
N LYS A 83 18.07 0.69 6.31
CA LYS A 83 19.46 0.49 5.85
C LYS A 83 19.95 -0.94 6.10
N GLU A 84 19.48 -1.55 7.18
CA GLU A 84 19.71 -2.95 7.48
C GLU A 84 18.51 -3.75 6.98
N ARG A 85 18.70 -4.55 5.93
CA ARG A 85 17.66 -5.48 5.47
C ARG A 85 17.64 -6.70 6.38
N TRP A 86 16.48 -6.93 6.99
CA TRP A 86 16.22 -8.07 7.84
C TRP A 86 15.41 -9.06 7.01
N TYR A 87 16.10 -9.91 6.24
CA TYR A 87 15.48 -10.83 5.30
C TYR A 87 14.49 -11.79 6.00
N GLU A 88 14.81 -12.19 7.22
CA GLU A 88 13.96 -13.01 8.06
C GLU A 88 12.66 -12.28 8.45
N ALA A 89 12.73 -10.97 8.71
CA ALA A 89 11.56 -10.17 9.01
C ALA A 89 10.68 -9.97 7.77
N GLU A 90 11.28 -9.75 6.59
CA GLU A 90 10.55 -9.69 5.32
C GLU A 90 9.84 -11.03 5.07
N LEU A 91 10.53 -12.17 5.23
CA LEU A 91 9.97 -13.50 5.03
C LEU A 91 8.81 -13.81 6.00
N ILE A 92 8.94 -13.48 7.28
CA ILE A 92 7.87 -13.67 8.27
C ILE A 92 6.63 -12.86 7.87
N ILE A 93 6.81 -11.64 7.39
CA ILE A 93 5.68 -10.81 6.98
C ILE A 93 5.11 -11.28 5.65
N GLU A 94 5.90 -11.82 4.72
CA GLU A 94 5.40 -12.37 3.44
C GLU A 94 4.65 -13.70 3.64
N GLU A 95 5.22 -14.64 4.39
CA GLU A 95 4.72 -16.03 4.48
C GLU A 95 3.89 -16.31 5.74
N HIS A 96 4.05 -15.51 6.79
CA HIS A 96 3.46 -15.77 8.11
C HIS A 96 2.70 -14.58 8.71
N PHE A 97 2.25 -13.64 7.86
CA PHE A 97 1.53 -12.44 8.30
C PHE A 97 0.34 -12.73 9.24
N PHE A 98 -0.41 -13.79 8.95
CA PHE A 98 -1.56 -14.19 9.78
C PHE A 98 -1.17 -14.51 11.23
N LEU A 99 -0.05 -15.22 11.43
CA LEU A 99 0.47 -15.56 12.76
C LEU A 99 1.04 -14.32 13.48
N PHE A 100 1.59 -13.37 12.71
CA PHE A 100 2.06 -12.09 13.24
C PHE A 100 0.90 -11.26 13.81
N CYS A 101 -0.23 -11.18 13.10
CA CYS A 101 -1.43 -10.50 13.60
C CYS A 101 -2.00 -11.16 14.87
N GLN A 102 -1.89 -12.48 15.00
CA GLN A 102 -2.46 -13.23 16.12
C GLN A 102 -1.81 -12.88 17.47
N LYS A 103 -0.51 -12.57 17.51
CA LYS A 103 0.20 -12.22 18.76
C LYS A 103 0.15 -10.73 19.11
N GLY A 104 -0.13 -9.86 18.15
CA GLY A 104 -0.16 -8.40 18.35
C GLY A 104 -1.52 -7.83 18.79
N LEU A 105 -2.59 -8.61 18.72
CA LEU A 105 -3.98 -8.14 18.87
C LEU A 105 -4.66 -8.60 20.18
N GLU A 106 -3.92 -8.79 21.27
CA GLU A 106 -4.55 -8.87 22.62
C GLU A 106 -4.88 -7.48 23.21
N GLY A 107 -4.43 -6.40 22.58
CA GLY A 107 -4.70 -5.03 23.01
C GLY A 107 -5.22 -4.15 21.88
N ASN A 108 -6.53 -3.94 21.85
CA ASN A 108 -7.20 -2.83 21.15
C ASN A 108 -7.54 -3.00 19.65
N CYS A 109 -8.15 -4.13 19.26
CA CYS A 109 -8.92 -4.22 18.01
C CYS A 109 -10.29 -3.51 18.17
N GLY A 110 -10.27 -2.18 18.23
CA GLY A 110 -11.45 -1.35 18.06
C GLY A 110 -11.72 -1.13 16.56
N GLN A 111 -12.53 -2.02 15.98
CA GLN A 111 -13.25 -1.85 14.70
C GLN A 111 -12.48 -1.22 13.52
N ASN A 112 -11.97 -2.06 12.60
CA ASN A 112 -12.58 -2.24 11.27
C ASN A 112 -11.66 -3.05 10.32
N ARG A 113 -12.20 -4.20 9.88
CA ARG A 113 -11.92 -4.91 8.62
C ARG A 113 -10.48 -5.39 8.35
N CYS A 114 -10.02 -6.38 9.12
CA CYS A 114 -8.98 -7.32 8.69
C CYS A 114 -9.55 -8.68 8.24
N PHE A 115 -10.84 -8.75 7.87
CA PHE A 115 -11.46 -10.00 7.41
C PHE A 115 -12.32 -9.77 6.17
N ASN A 116 -11.76 -10.13 5.03
CA ASN A 116 -12.41 -10.65 3.82
C ASN A 116 -11.24 -11.06 2.87
N GLU A 117 -11.09 -12.25 2.30
CA GLU A 117 -11.93 -13.41 1.99
C GLU A 117 -11.01 -14.64 1.82
N ASN A 118 -11.60 -15.85 1.79
CA ASN A 118 -11.03 -17.17 1.43
C ASN A 118 -10.76 -18.17 2.56
N THR A 119 -11.83 -18.60 3.24
CA THR A 119 -11.90 -19.98 3.77
C THR A 119 -12.59 -20.89 2.74
N PRO A 120 -11.87 -21.78 2.03
CA PRO A 120 -12.50 -22.92 1.41
C PRO A 120 -12.65 -24.04 2.46
N GLY A 121 -13.88 -24.50 2.67
CA GLY A 121 -14.14 -25.77 3.35
C GLY A 121 -14.85 -25.64 4.69
N GLY A 122 -16.16 -25.43 4.64
CA GLY A 122 -17.02 -25.93 5.71
C GLY A 122 -17.22 -27.43 5.54
N THR A 123 -17.11 -28.21 6.62
CA THR A 123 -18.08 -29.27 6.92
C THR A 123 -17.99 -29.66 8.39
N ARG A 124 -19.11 -29.44 9.07
CA ARG A 124 -19.68 -30.11 10.27
C ARG A 124 -18.80 -30.35 11.49
#